data_AF-A0A699UX76-F1
#
_entry.id   AF-A0A699UX76-F1
#
_cell.length_a   1.000
_cell.length_b   1.000
_cell.length_c   1.000
_cell.angle_alpha   90.00
_cell.angle_beta   90.00
_cell.angle_gamma   90.00
#
_symmetry.space_group_name_H-M   'P 1'
#
loop_
_entity.id
_entity.type
_entity.pdbx_description
1 polymer ?
#
loop_
_entity_poly.entity_id
_entity_poly.type
_entity_poly.pdbx_seq_one_letter_code
_entity_poly.pdbx_strand_id
1 'polypeptide(L)'
;MDKGSSTRQYYWSTLSPSFHRLQLYEQALFCYYDAFLTSVKPKMYKDALTQSCWIEAMQEELNEFERLEVWELIPRLDKVMVITLKWIYKVKLNELGGILKNKARLVAHGHRQEEGIDFEESFAPVARLEAIRIFLA
;
A
#
# COMPACT_ATOMS: atom_id res chain seq x y z
N MET A 1 -44.52 -6.18 -44.15
CA MET A 1 -44.29 -6.80 -42.84
C MET A 1 -43.02 -6.17 -42.30
N ASP A 2 -43.14 -5.21 -41.39
CA ASP A 2 -41.99 -4.69 -40.62
C ASP A 2 -42.53 -4.16 -39.30
N LYS A 3 -42.30 -4.91 -38.22
CA LYS A 3 -42.57 -4.46 -36.85
C LYS A 3 -41.24 -4.03 -36.24
N GLY A 4 -40.98 -2.72 -36.34
CA GLY A 4 -39.88 -2.06 -35.67
C GLY A 4 -40.07 -2.02 -34.15
N SER A 5 -39.09 -2.61 -33.45
CA SER A 5 -38.33 -1.98 -32.36
C SER A 5 -39.09 -1.02 -31.43
N SER A 6 -39.75 -1.54 -30.40
CA SER A 6 -40.11 -0.74 -29.21
C SER A 6 -40.26 -1.62 -27.97
N THR A 7 -39.17 -2.23 -27.51
CA THR A 7 -39.22 -3.00 -26.24
C THR A 7 -37.90 -3.03 -25.45
N ARG A 8 -36.81 -2.41 -25.94
CA ARG A 8 -35.50 -2.44 -25.26
C ARG A 8 -35.19 -1.21 -24.38
N GLN A 9 -36.04 -0.17 -24.37
CA GLN A 9 -35.78 1.04 -23.57
C GLN A 9 -36.35 1.00 -22.14
N TYR A 10 -37.23 0.05 -21.80
CA TYR A 10 -37.86 0.00 -20.47
C TYR A 10 -37.11 -0.81 -19.41
N TYR A 11 -36.03 -1.53 -19.78
CA TYR A 11 -35.29 -2.37 -18.84
C TYR A 11 -34.19 -1.65 -18.05
N TRP A 12 -33.88 -0.39 -18.37
CA TRP A 12 -32.84 0.38 -17.68
C TRP A 12 -33.38 1.40 -16.65
N SER A 13 -34.69 1.65 -16.62
CA SER A 13 -35.30 2.72 -15.83
C SER A 13 -35.86 2.30 -14.46
N THR A 14 -35.69 1.04 -14.04
CA THR A 14 -36.14 0.59 -12.71
C THR A 14 -35.12 -0.32 -12.04
N LEU A 15 -33.96 0.24 -11.68
CA LEU A 15 -33.18 -0.32 -10.58
C LEU A 15 -34.04 -0.19 -9.31
N SER A 16 -34.56 -1.31 -8.82
CA SER A 16 -35.42 -1.37 -7.63
C SER A 16 -34.80 -0.59 -6.45
N PRO A 17 -35.60 0.11 -5.63
CA PRO A 17 -35.12 0.78 -4.40
C PRO A 17 -34.36 -0.15 -3.44
N SER A 18 -34.58 -1.46 -3.54
CA SER A 18 -33.81 -2.49 -2.82
C SER A 18 -32.36 -2.59 -3.27
N PHE A 19 -32.06 -2.38 -4.56
CA PHE A 19 -30.70 -2.45 -5.10
C PHE A 19 -29.85 -1.27 -4.62
N HIS A 20 -30.40 -0.05 -4.66
CA HIS A 20 -29.74 1.14 -4.13
C HIS A 20 -29.54 1.06 -2.62
N ARG A 21 -30.51 0.50 -1.88
CA ARG A 21 -30.39 0.29 -0.42
C ARG A 21 -29.29 -0.71 -0.05
N LEU A 22 -29.18 -1.81 -0.79
CA LEU A 22 -28.10 -2.80 -0.60
C LEU A 22 -26.73 -2.19 -0.95
N GLN A 23 -26.65 -1.41 -2.03
CA GLN A 23 -25.41 -0.74 -2.42
C GLN A 23 -24.95 0.31 -1.38
N LEU A 24 -25.89 1.06 -0.80
CA LEU A 24 -25.59 1.99 0.31
C LEU A 24 -25.15 1.25 1.59
N TYR A 25 -25.71 0.06 1.86
CA TYR A 25 -25.33 -0.77 3.00
C TYR A 25 -23.91 -1.34 2.85
N GLU A 26 -23.57 -1.85 1.65
CA GLU A 26 -22.21 -2.30 1.31
C GLU A 26 -21.19 -1.16 1.39
N GLN A 27 -21.54 0.02 0.87
CA GLN A 27 -20.68 1.20 0.95
C GLN A 27 -20.45 1.65 2.40
N ALA A 28 -21.50 1.63 3.23
CA ALA A 28 -21.41 1.98 4.64
C ALA A 28 -20.58 0.97 5.43
N LEU A 29 -20.73 -0.32 5.16
CA LEU A 29 -19.89 -1.38 5.73
C LEU A 29 -18.42 -1.16 5.35
N PHE A 30 -18.13 -0.92 4.07
CA PHE A 30 -16.77 -0.65 3.61
C PHE A 30 -16.13 0.54 4.35
N CYS A 31 -16.86 1.66 4.48
CA CYS A 31 -16.39 2.83 5.22
C CYS A 31 -16.15 2.54 6.70
N TYR A 32 -17.04 1.76 7.34
CA TYR A 32 -16.88 1.35 8.74
C TYR A 32 -15.64 0.48 8.95
N TYR A 33 -15.41 -0.49 8.06
CA TYR A 33 -14.25 -1.36 8.11
C TYR A 33 -12.95 -0.59 7.87
N ASP A 34 -12.91 0.33 6.91
CA ASP A 34 -11.72 1.18 6.67
C ASP A 34 -11.43 2.08 7.88
N ALA A 35 -12.46 2.69 8.47
CA ALA A 35 -12.35 3.46 9.71
C ALA A 35 -11.84 2.61 10.90
N PHE A 36 -12.29 1.36 10.99
CA PHE A 36 -11.78 0.42 12.00
C PHE A 36 -10.30 0.13 11.78
N LEU A 37 -9.89 -0.28 10.57
CA LEU A 37 -8.50 -0.61 10.26
C LEU A 37 -7.54 0.57 10.46
N THR A 38 -7.97 1.78 10.12
CA THR A 38 -7.21 3.00 10.39
C THR A 38 -7.07 3.29 11.88
N SER A 39 -8.04 2.87 12.71
CA SER A 39 -7.94 2.95 14.17
C SER A 39 -7.02 1.88 14.77
N VAL A 40 -6.99 0.66 14.23
CA VAL A 40 -6.12 -0.43 14.74
C VAL A 40 -4.67 -0.24 14.30
N LYS A 41 -4.46 0.42 13.16
CA LYS A 41 -3.13 0.69 12.63
C LYS A 41 -2.36 1.67 13.54
N PRO A 42 -1.12 1.32 13.95
CA PRO A 42 -0.32 2.21 14.76
C PRO A 42 0.04 3.46 13.97
N LYS A 43 -0.08 4.61 14.62
CA LYS A 43 0.30 5.92 14.06
C LYS A 43 1.79 6.19 14.31
N MET A 44 2.32 5.69 15.42
CA MET A 44 3.71 5.86 15.83
C MET A 44 4.40 4.51 16.05
N TYR A 45 5.72 4.48 15.89
CA TYR A 45 6.50 3.26 16.13
C TYR A 45 6.39 2.80 17.59
N LYS A 46 6.27 3.72 18.55
CA LYS A 46 6.09 3.38 19.98
C LYS A 46 4.84 2.55 20.21
N ASP A 47 3.73 2.91 19.56
CA ASP A 47 2.47 2.15 19.64
C ASP A 47 2.63 0.77 19.00
N ALA A 48 3.33 0.70 17.87
CA ALA A 48 3.60 -0.57 17.19
C ALA A 48 4.42 -1.54 18.07
N LEU A 49 5.37 -1.01 18.86
CA LEU A 49 6.18 -1.80 19.79
C LEU A 49 5.39 -2.37 20.99
N THR A 50 4.14 -1.95 21.20
CA THR A 50 3.27 -2.52 22.26
C THR A 50 2.51 -3.76 21.80
N GLN A 51 2.48 -4.03 20.49
CA GLN A 51 1.66 -5.08 19.89
C GLN A 51 2.57 -6.08 19.17
N SER A 52 2.53 -7.35 19.58
CA SER A 52 3.37 -8.42 19.02
C SER A 52 3.23 -8.56 17.50
N CYS A 53 2.01 -8.45 16.98
CA CYS A 53 1.72 -8.58 15.56
C CYS A 53 2.42 -7.52 14.68
N TRP A 54 2.72 -6.34 15.24
CA TRP A 54 3.47 -5.29 14.54
C TRP A 54 4.98 -5.42 14.75
N ILE A 55 5.42 -5.88 15.91
CA ILE A 55 6.83 -6.23 16.17
C ILE A 55 7.29 -7.34 15.21
N GLU A 56 6.50 -8.41 15.08
CA GLU A 56 6.76 -9.51 14.16
C GLU A 56 6.86 -9.00 12.71
N ALA A 57 5.92 -8.15 12.29
CA ALA A 57 5.93 -7.56 10.96
C ALA A 57 7.13 -6.64 10.70
N MET A 58 7.64 -5.95 11.71
CA MET A 58 8.86 -5.13 11.63
C MET A 58 10.11 -6.02 11.54
N GLN A 59 10.17 -7.08 12.34
CA GLN A 59 11.28 -8.03 12.33
C GLN A 59 11.37 -8.76 10.99
N GLU A 60 10.23 -9.17 10.41
CA GLU A 60 10.21 -9.78 9.08
C GLU A 60 10.81 -8.88 8.00
N GLU A 61 10.54 -7.58 8.04
CA GLU A 61 11.12 -6.62 7.08
C GLU A 61 12.63 -6.48 7.29
N LEU A 62 13.11 -6.39 8.53
CA LEU A 62 14.54 -6.31 8.83
C LEU A 62 15.28 -7.60 8.42
N ASN A 63 14.69 -8.77 8.71
CA ASN A 63 15.24 -10.05 8.31
C ASN A 63 15.31 -10.20 6.78
N GLU A 64 14.38 -9.59 6.05
CA GLU A 64 14.42 -9.58 4.59
C GLU A 64 15.61 -8.74 4.07
N PHE A 65 15.92 -7.60 4.70
CA PHE A 65 17.11 -6.83 4.35
C PHE A 65 18.41 -7.60 4.62
N GLU A 66 18.48 -8.32 5.74
CA GLU A 66 19.62 -9.18 6.08
C GLU A 66 19.76 -10.32 5.06
N ARG A 67 18.65 -11.01 4.73
CA ARG A 67 18.65 -12.10 3.75
C ARG A 67 19.07 -11.66 2.36
N LEU A 68 18.70 -10.45 1.95
CA LEU A 68 19.06 -9.88 0.66
C LEU A 68 20.43 -9.20 0.66
N GLU A 69 21.11 -9.14 1.81
CA GLU A 69 22.42 -8.49 1.98
C GLU A 69 22.42 -7.03 1.47
N VAL A 70 21.28 -6.35 1.55
CA VAL A 70 21.13 -4.99 1.02
C VAL A 70 21.57 -3.91 2.00
N TRP A 71 21.71 -4.24 3.28
CA TRP A 71 21.95 -3.27 4.37
C TRP A 71 23.10 -3.76 5.27
N GLU A 72 24.00 -2.85 5.64
CA GLU A 72 25.04 -3.05 6.64
C GLU A 72 24.86 -2.05 7.78
N LEU A 73 24.90 -2.53 9.03
CA LEU A 73 24.81 -1.67 10.20
C LEU A 73 26.17 -1.02 10.48
N ILE A 74 26.33 0.24 10.05
CA ILE A 74 27.53 1.02 10.32
C ILE A 74 27.37 1.93 11.55
N PRO A 75 28.44 2.16 12.33
CA PRO A 75 28.44 3.19 13.36
C PRO A 75 28.09 4.54 12.75
N ARG A 76 27.36 5.37 13.51
CA ARG A 76 27.01 6.71 13.06
C ARG A 76 28.29 7.52 12.85
N LEU A 77 28.53 7.98 11.63
CA LEU A 77 29.64 8.85 11.31
C LEU A 77 29.38 10.27 11.84
N ASP A 78 30.37 10.83 12.53
CA ASP A 78 30.28 12.21 13.02
C ASP A 78 30.25 13.18 11.85
N LYS A 79 29.40 14.22 11.97
CA LYS A 79 29.21 15.31 10.99
C LYS A 79 28.48 14.92 9.68
N VAL A 80 27.97 13.70 9.55
CA VAL A 80 27.11 13.31 8.41
C VAL A 80 25.63 13.51 8.75
N MET A 81 24.86 14.03 7.79
CA MET A 81 23.42 14.15 7.92
C MET A 81 22.78 12.77 7.78
N VAL A 82 22.21 12.26 8.87
CA VAL A 82 21.55 10.94 8.87
C VAL A 82 20.16 11.08 8.27
N ILE A 83 19.89 10.32 7.20
CA ILE A 83 18.56 10.24 6.59
C ILE A 83 17.61 9.63 7.61
N THR A 84 16.52 10.34 7.90
CA THR A 84 15.52 9.86 8.85
C THR A 84 14.72 8.74 8.21
N LEU A 85 14.46 7.66 8.95
CA LEU A 85 13.61 6.56 8.51
C LEU A 85 12.22 6.65 9.15
N LYS A 86 11.22 6.11 8.45
CA LYS A 86 9.83 6.01 8.91
C LYS A 86 9.27 4.63 8.63
N TRP A 87 8.50 4.11 9.58
CA TRP A 87 7.73 2.89 9.41
C TRP A 87 6.38 3.16 8.75
N ILE A 88 6.03 2.32 7.77
CA ILE A 88 4.73 2.30 7.11
C ILE A 88 4.07 0.96 7.41
N TYR A 89 2.90 1.01 8.04
CA TYR A 89 2.14 -0.18 8.43
C TYR A 89 0.98 -0.44 7.46
N LYS A 90 0.71 -1.70 7.15
CA LYS A 90 -0.43 -2.11 6.32
C LYS A 90 -0.99 -3.43 6.82
N VAL A 91 -2.29 -3.48 7.04
CA VAL A 91 -3.02 -4.72 7.31
C VAL A 91 -3.39 -5.36 5.97
N LYS A 92 -3.08 -6.64 5.79
CA LYS A 92 -3.58 -7.46 4.69
C LYS A 92 -4.79 -8.25 5.17
N LEU A 93 -5.87 -8.18 4.41
CA LEU A 93 -7.10 -8.91 4.68
C LEU A 93 -7.21 -10.11 3.74
N ASN A 94 -7.96 -11.12 4.17
CA ASN A 94 -8.43 -12.20 3.30
C ASN A 94 -9.73 -11.78 2.56
N GLU A 95 -10.23 -12.63 1.68
CA GLU A 95 -11.46 -12.40 0.90
C GLU A 95 -12.71 -12.24 1.78
N LEU A 96 -12.66 -12.74 3.01
CA LEU A 96 -13.74 -12.66 4.00
C LEU A 96 -13.59 -11.46 4.95
N GLY A 97 -12.62 -10.57 4.71
CA GLY A 97 -12.37 -9.38 5.55
C GLY A 97 -11.65 -9.64 6.88
N GLY A 98 -11.22 -10.88 7.13
CA GLY A 98 -10.38 -11.24 8.28
C GLY A 98 -8.93 -10.79 8.10
N ILE A 99 -8.25 -10.46 9.21
CA ILE A 99 -6.84 -10.07 9.19
C ILE A 99 -6.00 -11.29 8.83
N LEU A 100 -5.40 -11.25 7.63
CA LEU A 100 -4.51 -12.31 7.14
C LEU A 100 -3.09 -12.10 7.68
N LYS A 101 -2.58 -10.87 7.57
CA LYS A 101 -1.20 -10.54 7.96
C LYS A 101 -1.00 -9.05 8.15
N ASN A 102 -0.26 -8.67 9.18
CA ASN A 102 0.26 -7.31 9.33
C ASN A 102 1.59 -7.18 8.59
N LYS A 103 1.78 -6.08 7.88
CA LYS A 103 2.99 -5.78 7.14
C LYS A 103 3.55 -4.44 7.57
N ALA A 104 4.84 -4.39 7.87
CA ALA A 104 5.58 -3.15 8.09
C ALA A 104 6.56 -2.94 6.93
N ARG A 105 6.88 -1.69 6.64
CA ARG A 105 7.89 -1.28 5.65
C ARG A 105 8.72 -0.16 6.24
N LEU A 106 10.04 -0.28 6.16
CA LEU A 106 10.95 0.78 6.56
C LEU A 106 11.30 1.61 5.32
N VAL A 107 11.04 2.92 5.37
CA VAL A 107 11.23 3.82 4.22
C VAL A 107 12.00 5.06 4.66
N ALA A 108 12.91 5.52 3.80
CA ALA A 108 13.59 6.80 3.98
C ALA A 108 12.60 7.97 3.88
N HIS A 109 12.79 8.97 4.74
CA HIS A 109 12.04 10.22 4.69
C HIS A 109 12.58 11.09 3.55
N GLY A 110 12.20 10.75 2.31
CA GLY A 110 12.77 11.26 1.05
C GLY A 110 12.57 12.75 0.75
N HIS A 111 12.11 13.57 1.70
CA HIS A 111 11.92 15.02 1.48
C HIS A 111 13.23 15.81 1.44
N ARG A 112 14.38 15.19 1.73
CA ARG A 112 15.68 15.88 1.88
C ARG A 112 16.85 15.21 1.13
N GLN A 113 16.58 14.25 0.24
CA GLN A 113 17.66 13.62 -0.51
C GLN A 113 18.03 14.47 -1.74
N GLU A 114 19.31 14.82 -1.86
CA GLU A 114 19.87 15.50 -3.02
C GLU A 114 20.67 14.52 -3.89
N GLU A 115 20.34 14.44 -5.19
CA GLU A 115 21.06 13.62 -6.17
C GLU A 115 22.51 14.10 -6.32
N GLY A 116 23.47 13.17 -6.28
CA GLY A 116 24.90 13.48 -6.30
C GLY A 116 25.50 13.89 -4.94
N ILE A 117 24.69 13.98 -3.87
CA ILE A 117 25.15 14.22 -2.49
C ILE A 117 24.77 13.04 -1.59
N ASP A 118 23.48 12.66 -1.57
CA ASP A 118 22.97 11.59 -0.72
C ASP A 118 22.88 10.23 -1.45
N PHE A 119 22.89 10.24 -2.78
CA PHE A 119 22.94 9.04 -3.62
C PHE A 119 23.58 9.37 -4.97
N GLU A 120 24.45 8.49 -5.48
CA GLU A 120 25.09 8.64 -6.79
C GLU A 120 24.23 8.09 -7.94
N GLU A 121 23.35 7.12 -7.66
CA GLU A 121 22.58 6.42 -8.69
C GLU A 121 21.12 6.21 -8.24
N SER A 122 20.17 6.63 -9.09
CA SER A 122 18.74 6.42 -8.86
C SER A 122 18.30 5.11 -9.53
N PHE A 123 18.19 4.04 -8.74
CA PHE A 123 17.66 2.78 -9.24
C PHE A 123 16.14 2.85 -9.33
N ALA A 124 15.61 2.97 -10.55
CA ALA A 124 14.22 2.63 -10.84
C ALA A 124 14.16 1.14 -11.23
N PRO A 125 13.75 0.22 -10.33
CA PRO A 125 13.60 -1.16 -10.72
C PRO A 125 12.26 -1.26 -11.45
N VAL A 126 12.30 -1.17 -12.78
CA VAL A 126 11.54 -2.00 -13.72
C VAL A 126 11.73 -1.36 -15.09
N ALA A 127 12.67 -1.90 -15.87
CA ALA A 127 12.65 -1.70 -17.30
C ALA A 127 11.38 -2.39 -17.84
N ARG A 128 10.37 -1.61 -18.21
CA ARG A 128 9.18 -2.15 -18.90
C ARG A 128 9.63 -2.57 -20.29
N LEU A 129 9.22 -3.76 -20.73
CA LEU A 129 9.55 -4.26 -22.08
C LEU A 129 9.14 -3.26 -23.18
N GLU A 130 8.09 -2.47 -22.92
CA GLU A 130 7.66 -1.37 -23.78
C GLU A 130 8.71 -0.25 -23.89
N ALA A 131 9.41 0.09 -22.81
CA ALA A 131 10.45 1.11 -22.80
C ALA A 131 11.73 0.63 -23.51
N ILE A 132 12.08 -0.66 -23.34
CA ILE A 132 13.22 -1.27 -24.05
C ILE A 132 13.02 -1.22 -25.58
N ARG A 133 11.79 -1.45 -26.05
CA ARG A 133 11.44 -1.39 -27.48
C ARG A 133 11.62 0.01 -28.10
N ILE A 134 11.42 1.07 -27.33
CA ILE A 134 11.58 2.46 -27.79
C ILE A 134 13.06 2.82 -27.95
N PHE A 135 13.94 2.31 -27.06
CA PHE A 135 15.37 2.61 -27.08
C PHE A 135 16.17 1.90 -28.17
N LEU A 136 15.70 0.74 -28.64
CA LEU A 136 16.39 -0.08 -29.66
C LEU A 136 15.90 0.19 -31.11
N ALA A 137 15.01 1.18 -31.29
CA ALA A 137 14.43 1.54 -32.59
C ALA A 137 15.25 2.60 -33.33
#